data_AF-A0A382IB74-F1
#
_entry.id   AF-A0A382IB74-F1
#
_cell.length_a   1.000
_cell.length_b   1.000
_cell.length_c   1.000
_cell.angle_alpha   90.00
_cell.angle_beta   90.00
_cell.angle_gamma   90.00
#
_symmetry.space_group_name_H-M   'P 1'
#
loop_
_entity.id
_entity.type
_entity.pdbx_description
1 polymer ?
#
loop_
_entity_poly.entity_id
_entity_poly.type
_entity_poly.pdbx_seq_one_letter_code
_entity_poly.pdbx_strand_id
1 'polypeptide(L)'
;MPIKYQILILGIVGNLLIAGIMYFGSDFREDRQSEVSSESLAELYETAWFVSSEASYLEHISRWNPDTFVGDFVDFWNPEVNLFPDEADEKTGVALARVLRRRSGHSRTDAGMYINPLFDAILSNRLDDAQFLFEYLFKGDLESKNLSFVMVYTPLGQQVYCGSTGGYGVDPCGRDAVPAFKKNWTRFINSTNKPTRGIIRIDDPSGRTRFTLNQSLRFSLKDNNGDIIAAVVVGRNLFENLVLFEDKYSIRAGVYTSAESISLEDYGVERTNDERFGIDDIGSMMARASALKASRGD
;
A
#
# COMPACT_ATOMS: atom_id res chain seq x y z
N MET A 1 67.09 -23.32 -38.47
CA MET A 1 65.83 -23.11 -39.22
C MET A 1 66.01 -21.93 -40.18
N PRO A 2 65.46 -21.96 -41.40
CA PRO A 2 65.56 -20.83 -42.34
C PRO A 2 64.79 -19.63 -41.79
N ILE A 3 65.35 -18.41 -41.90
CA ILE A 3 64.74 -17.13 -41.46
C ILE A 3 63.29 -16.94 -41.94
N LYS A 4 62.96 -17.48 -43.12
CA LYS A 4 61.58 -17.45 -43.66
C LYS A 4 60.55 -18.15 -42.77
N TYR A 5 60.93 -19.25 -42.11
CA TYR A 5 60.03 -19.96 -41.18
C TYR A 5 59.87 -19.21 -39.85
N GLN A 6 60.92 -18.51 -39.37
CA GLN A 6 60.81 -17.69 -38.15
C GLN A 6 59.83 -16.54 -38.32
N ILE A 7 59.88 -15.84 -39.45
CA ILE A 7 58.98 -14.71 -39.73
C ILE A 7 57.53 -15.20 -39.87
N LEU A 8 57.33 -16.35 -40.53
CA LEU A 8 56.00 -16.94 -40.72
C LEU A 8 55.38 -17.41 -39.39
N ILE A 9 56.17 -18.06 -38.52
CA ILE A 9 55.72 -18.49 -37.19
C ILE A 9 55.38 -17.29 -36.30
N LEU A 10 56.20 -16.23 -36.32
CA LEU A 10 55.94 -15.03 -35.54
C LEU A 10 54.62 -14.35 -35.96
N GLY A 11 54.35 -14.28 -37.27
CA GLY A 11 53.10 -13.74 -37.80
C GLY A 11 51.87 -14.56 -37.41
N ILE A 12 51.96 -15.88 -37.44
CA ILE A 12 50.85 -16.78 -37.05
C ILE A 12 50.59 -16.69 -35.54
N VAL A 13 51.63 -16.74 -34.71
CA VAL A 13 51.52 -16.65 -33.25
C VAL A 13 50.98 -15.27 -32.83
N GLY A 14 51.42 -14.19 -33.47
CA GLY A 14 50.92 -12.84 -33.19
C GLY A 14 49.43 -12.70 -33.50
N ASN A 15 48.96 -13.22 -34.64
CA ASN A 15 47.54 -13.19 -34.98
C ASN A 15 46.70 -14.07 -34.05
N LEU A 16 47.21 -15.24 -33.65
CA LEU A 16 46.53 -16.09 -32.66
C LEU A 16 46.44 -15.44 -31.28
N LEU A 17 47.47 -14.72 -30.85
CA LEU A 17 47.45 -13.95 -29.61
C LEU A 17 46.43 -12.81 -29.66
N ILE A 18 46.39 -12.05 -30.75
CA ILE A 18 45.41 -10.97 -30.91
C ILE A 18 43.99 -11.53 -30.93
N ALA A 19 43.76 -12.63 -31.65
CA ALA A 19 42.46 -13.30 -31.69
C ALA A 19 42.05 -13.82 -30.30
N GLY A 20 42.99 -14.39 -29.54
CA GLY A 20 42.74 -14.83 -28.17
C GLY A 20 42.36 -13.66 -27.25
N ILE A 21 43.11 -12.55 -27.29
CA ILE A 21 42.81 -11.36 -26.48
C ILE A 21 41.46 -10.74 -26.87
N MET A 22 41.14 -10.68 -28.16
CA MET A 22 39.83 -10.18 -28.62
C MET A 22 38.69 -11.09 -28.20
N TYR A 23 38.86 -12.41 -28.26
CA TYR A 23 37.83 -13.36 -27.86
C TYR A 23 37.55 -13.30 -26.36
N PHE A 24 38.59 -13.40 -25.52
CA PHE A 24 38.45 -13.28 -24.07
C PHE A 24 38.00 -11.88 -23.63
N GLY A 25 38.45 -10.84 -24.33
CA GLY A 25 38.04 -9.46 -24.09
C GLY A 25 36.60 -9.18 -24.53
N SER A 26 36.08 -9.89 -25.53
CA SER A 26 34.68 -9.75 -25.97
C SER A 26 33.74 -10.39 -24.95
N ASP A 27 34.01 -11.63 -24.55
CA ASP A 27 33.21 -12.39 -23.58
C ASP A 27 33.14 -11.64 -22.23
N PHE A 28 34.29 -11.16 -21.74
CA PHE A 28 34.35 -10.38 -20.51
C PHE A 28 33.60 -9.03 -20.60
N ARG A 29 33.57 -8.40 -21.78
CA ARG A 29 32.84 -7.13 -21.97
C ARG A 29 31.34 -7.35 -22.10
N GLU A 30 30.91 -8.42 -22.76
CA GLU A 30 29.50 -8.78 -22.92
C GLU A 30 28.88 -9.15 -21.57
N ASP A 31 29.55 -9.98 -20.77
CA ASP A 31 29.12 -10.31 -19.41
C ASP A 31 28.99 -9.07 -18.53
N ARG A 32 30.02 -8.21 -18.51
CA ARG A 32 29.98 -6.97 -17.71
C ARG A 32 28.94 -5.97 -18.22
N GLN A 33 28.71 -5.90 -19.53
CA GLN A 33 27.71 -5.02 -20.12
C GLN A 33 26.29 -5.52 -19.84
N SER A 34 26.06 -6.83 -19.82
CA SER A 34 24.76 -7.41 -19.44
C SER A 34 24.45 -7.18 -17.96
N GLU A 35 25.43 -7.33 -17.07
CA GLU A 35 25.28 -7.08 -15.64
C GLU A 35 24.98 -5.60 -15.35
N VAL A 36 25.77 -4.67 -15.89
CA VAL A 36 25.56 -3.23 -15.70
C VAL A 36 24.24 -2.76 -16.31
N SER A 37 23.82 -3.34 -17.44
CA SER A 37 22.51 -3.01 -18.03
C SER A 37 21.36 -3.56 -17.18
N SER A 38 21.51 -4.73 -16.56
CA SER A 38 20.50 -5.29 -15.65
C SER A 38 20.34 -4.47 -14.36
N GLU A 39 21.45 -4.02 -13.77
CA GLU A 39 21.43 -3.17 -12.56
C GLU A 39 20.80 -1.81 -12.86
N SER A 40 21.19 -1.19 -13.99
CA SER A 40 20.60 0.07 -14.43
C SER A 40 19.09 -0.03 -14.72
N LEU A 41 18.63 -1.17 -15.25
CA LEU A 41 17.21 -1.43 -15.46
C LEU A 41 16.47 -1.62 -14.12
N ALA A 42 17.07 -2.33 -13.16
CA ALA A 42 16.48 -2.49 -11.83
C ALA A 42 16.28 -1.14 -11.13
N GLU A 43 17.29 -0.26 -11.13
CA GLU A 43 17.19 1.09 -10.56
C GLU A 43 16.10 1.93 -11.25
N LEU A 44 15.99 1.80 -12.57
CA LEU A 44 14.94 2.47 -13.35
C LEU A 44 13.53 1.98 -12.94
N TYR A 45 13.34 0.68 -12.76
CA TYR A 45 12.06 0.12 -12.33
C TYR A 45 11.75 0.45 -10.87
N GLU A 46 12.73 0.48 -9.97
CA GLU A 46 12.54 0.94 -8.58
C GLU A 46 12.06 2.40 -8.54
N THR A 47 12.69 3.26 -9.35
CA THR A 47 12.27 4.66 -9.48
C THR A 47 10.87 4.77 -10.07
N ALA A 48 10.57 4.00 -11.11
CA ALA A 48 9.24 3.96 -11.73
C ALA A 48 8.16 3.49 -10.76
N TRP A 49 8.48 2.49 -9.93
CA TRP A 49 7.60 2.00 -8.87
C TRP A 49 7.33 3.08 -7.83
N PHE A 50 8.36 3.79 -7.35
CA PHE A 50 8.18 4.88 -6.40
C PHE A 50 7.25 5.96 -6.94
N VAL A 51 7.44 6.38 -8.20
CA VAL A 51 6.56 7.37 -8.86
C VAL A 51 5.13 6.83 -8.99
N SER A 52 4.95 5.56 -9.37
CA SER A 52 3.63 4.95 -9.50
C SER A 52 2.91 4.81 -8.15
N SER A 53 3.63 4.41 -7.11
CA SER A 53 3.10 4.32 -5.75
C SER A 53 2.77 5.70 -5.17
N GLU A 54 3.55 6.73 -5.51
CA GLU A 54 3.25 8.11 -5.14
C GLU A 54 1.98 8.61 -5.81
N ALA A 55 1.84 8.38 -7.12
CA ALA A 55 0.65 8.75 -7.87
C ALA A 55 -0.61 8.09 -7.29
N SER A 56 -0.55 6.78 -7.02
CA SER A 56 -1.65 6.04 -6.39
C SER A 56 -2.06 6.61 -5.03
N TYR A 57 -1.08 7.00 -4.19
CA TYR A 57 -1.35 7.63 -2.91
C TYR A 57 -2.04 8.98 -3.07
N LEU A 58 -1.51 9.83 -3.95
CA LEU A 58 -2.05 11.16 -4.16
C LEU A 58 -3.47 11.10 -4.69
N GLU A 59 -3.73 10.21 -5.65
CA GLU A 59 -5.04 10.05 -6.29
C GLU A 59 -6.09 9.49 -5.32
N HIS A 60 -5.77 8.44 -4.57
CA HIS A 60 -6.80 7.68 -3.86
C HIS A 60 -6.86 7.92 -2.35
N ILE A 61 -5.70 8.13 -1.71
CA ILE A 61 -5.58 8.21 -0.24
C ILE A 61 -5.49 9.66 0.22
N SER A 62 -4.69 10.49 -0.46
CA SER A 62 -4.32 11.82 0.05
C SER A 62 -5.50 12.79 0.17
N ARG A 63 -6.52 12.66 -0.69
CA ARG A 63 -7.77 13.44 -0.63
C ARG A 63 -8.54 13.32 0.69
N TRP A 64 -8.28 12.26 1.47
CA TRP A 64 -8.89 12.03 2.78
C TRP A 64 -8.13 12.73 3.91
N ASN A 65 -7.01 13.37 3.64
CA ASN A 65 -6.20 14.04 4.62
C ASN A 65 -6.87 15.35 5.08
N PRO A 66 -7.13 15.52 6.40
CA PRO A 66 -7.78 16.72 6.91
C PRO A 66 -6.92 17.99 6.79
N ASP A 67 -5.60 17.86 6.65
CA ASP A 67 -4.69 19.01 6.58
C ASP A 67 -4.42 19.48 5.13
N THR A 68 -4.86 18.74 4.11
CA THR A 68 -4.58 19.10 2.71
C THR A 68 -5.73 19.89 2.09
N PHE A 69 -5.38 20.95 1.35
CA PHE A 69 -6.31 21.70 0.49
C PHE A 69 -6.73 20.96 -0.79
N VAL A 70 -6.41 19.66 -0.90
CA VAL A 70 -6.63 18.86 -2.11
C VAL A 70 -7.83 17.96 -1.87
N GLY A 71 -9.00 18.42 -2.30
CA GLY A 71 -10.27 17.68 -2.26
C GLY A 71 -11.34 18.29 -1.37
N ASP A 72 -12.60 17.96 -1.64
CA ASP A 72 -13.79 18.50 -0.97
C ASP A 72 -14.08 17.83 0.39
N PHE A 73 -13.17 16.99 0.90
CA PHE A 73 -13.43 16.13 2.06
C PHE A 73 -13.03 16.71 3.41
N VAL A 74 -12.25 17.81 3.44
CA VAL A 74 -11.75 18.44 4.68
C VAL A 74 -12.90 18.81 5.62
N ASP A 75 -13.97 19.33 5.05
CA ASP A 75 -15.12 19.82 5.82
C ASP A 75 -15.94 18.69 6.46
N PHE A 76 -15.84 17.43 6.01
CA PHE A 76 -16.42 16.28 6.72
C PHE A 76 -15.73 16.04 8.08
N TRP A 77 -14.50 16.51 8.23
CA TRP A 77 -13.70 16.42 9.46
C TRP A 77 -13.84 17.65 10.35
N ASN A 78 -14.67 18.62 9.97
CA ASN A 78 -14.92 19.82 10.74
C ASN A 78 -16.15 19.63 11.66
N PRO A 79 -16.02 19.77 13.00
CA PRO A 79 -17.14 19.63 13.93
C PRO A 79 -18.28 20.65 13.73
N GLU A 80 -17.98 21.80 13.10
CA GLU A 80 -18.90 22.92 12.92
C GLU A 80 -19.62 22.91 11.56
N VAL A 81 -19.27 21.99 10.65
CA VAL A 81 -19.87 21.91 9.31
C VAL A 81 -20.67 20.61 9.17
N ASN A 82 -21.90 20.71 8.67
CA ASN A 82 -22.66 19.54 8.24
C ASN A 82 -22.68 19.46 6.71
N LEU A 83 -21.96 18.48 6.16
CA LEU A 83 -22.01 18.16 4.74
C LEU A 83 -22.87 16.93 4.42
N PHE A 84 -23.46 16.29 5.43
CA PHE A 84 -24.37 15.18 5.19
C PHE A 84 -25.69 15.73 4.66
N PRO A 85 -26.21 15.19 3.55
CA PRO A 85 -27.41 15.74 2.92
C PRO A 85 -28.61 15.62 3.86
N ASP A 86 -29.33 16.73 4.03
CA ASP A 86 -30.57 16.78 4.82
C ASP A 86 -31.73 16.04 4.12
N GLU A 87 -31.65 15.89 2.79
CA GLU A 87 -32.66 15.22 1.97
C GLU A 87 -32.28 13.79 1.60
N ALA A 88 -33.29 12.94 1.75
CA ALA A 88 -33.24 11.50 1.66
C ALA A 88 -33.38 11.04 0.20
N ASP A 89 -32.30 10.57 -0.43
CA ASP A 89 -32.41 9.74 -1.65
C ASP A 89 -33.23 8.47 -1.35
N GLU A 90 -34.02 7.97 -2.31
CA GLU A 90 -35.10 6.99 -2.10
C GLU A 90 -34.60 5.66 -1.47
N LYS A 91 -33.32 5.31 -1.64
CA LYS A 91 -32.69 4.10 -1.06
C LYS A 91 -31.85 4.34 0.19
N THR A 92 -31.20 5.49 0.31
CA THR A 92 -30.22 5.81 1.38
C THR A 92 -30.81 6.71 2.45
N GLY A 93 -31.92 7.34 2.11
CA GLY A 93 -32.46 8.49 2.81
C GLY A 93 -33.30 8.18 4.04
N VAL A 94 -33.91 7.00 4.16
CA VAL A 94 -34.67 6.64 5.37
C VAL A 94 -33.75 6.39 6.56
N ALA A 95 -32.60 5.76 6.34
CA ALA A 95 -31.61 5.49 7.39
C ALA A 95 -30.83 6.76 7.76
N LEU A 96 -30.36 7.53 6.76
CA LEU A 96 -29.71 8.81 7.00
C LEU A 96 -30.67 9.80 7.68
N ALA A 97 -31.91 9.94 7.19
CA ALA A 97 -32.91 10.77 7.86
C ALA A 97 -33.26 10.27 9.25
N ARG A 98 -33.13 8.97 9.58
CA ARG A 98 -33.33 8.48 10.95
C ARG A 98 -32.20 8.95 11.87
N VAL A 99 -30.95 8.83 11.43
CA VAL A 99 -29.78 9.34 12.17
C VAL A 99 -29.89 10.86 12.34
N LEU A 100 -30.24 11.57 11.26
CA LEU A 100 -30.42 13.03 11.26
C LEU A 100 -31.71 13.50 11.96
N ARG A 101 -32.74 12.67 12.14
CA ARG A 101 -33.98 13.01 12.90
C ARG A 101 -33.87 12.70 14.39
N ARG A 102 -33.01 11.75 14.80
CA ARG A 102 -32.64 11.57 16.23
C ARG A 102 -31.97 12.82 16.82
N ARG A 103 -31.61 13.79 15.97
CA ARG A 103 -31.17 15.17 16.23
C ARG A 103 -32.21 16.07 16.89
N SER A 104 -33.32 15.58 17.44
CA SER A 104 -34.32 16.39 18.16
C SER A 104 -33.83 16.94 19.52
N GLY A 105 -32.53 17.20 19.62
CA GLY A 105 -31.86 18.12 20.51
C GLY A 105 -30.43 18.27 20.00
N HIS A 106 -29.91 19.49 19.87
CA HIS A 106 -28.48 19.68 19.79
C HIS A 106 -27.88 18.96 21.00
N SER A 107 -27.04 17.94 20.78
CA SER A 107 -26.40 17.24 21.90
C SER A 107 -25.39 18.20 22.51
N ARG A 108 -25.81 18.92 23.55
CA ARG A 108 -24.94 19.72 24.37
C ARG A 108 -24.16 18.75 25.25
N THR A 109 -23.00 18.35 24.77
CA THR A 109 -22.01 17.67 25.61
C THR A 109 -21.23 18.72 26.39
N ASP A 110 -20.47 18.30 27.40
CA ASP A 110 -19.57 19.21 28.15
C ASP A 110 -18.53 19.89 27.23
N ALA A 111 -18.31 19.36 26.03
CA ALA A 111 -17.36 19.85 25.02
C ALA A 111 -17.97 20.82 23.99
N GLY A 112 -19.29 21.04 23.99
CA GLY A 112 -19.95 22.04 23.13
C GLY A 112 -21.09 21.51 22.26
N MET A 113 -21.51 22.34 21.30
CA MET A 113 -22.53 22.02 20.30
C MET A 113 -21.86 21.60 18.99
N TYR A 114 -22.20 20.42 18.47
CA TYR A 114 -21.66 19.89 17.22
C TYR A 114 -22.73 19.95 16.13
N ILE A 115 -22.41 20.61 15.02
CA ILE A 115 -23.29 20.69 13.85
C ILE A 115 -23.08 19.43 12.99
N ASN A 116 -21.85 18.93 12.93
CA ASN A 116 -21.48 17.72 12.21
C ASN A 116 -22.05 16.47 12.90
N PRO A 117 -22.93 15.69 12.24
CA PRO A 117 -23.58 14.52 12.83
C PRO A 117 -22.59 13.39 13.14
N LEU A 118 -21.43 13.34 12.47
CA LEU A 118 -20.39 12.36 12.77
C LEU A 118 -19.78 12.58 14.15
N PHE A 119 -19.43 13.83 14.46
CA PHE A 119 -18.87 14.23 15.75
C PHE A 119 -19.88 14.04 16.87
N ASP A 120 -21.12 14.47 16.64
CA ASP A 120 -22.22 14.28 17.58
C ASP A 120 -22.48 12.78 17.90
N ALA A 121 -22.46 11.91 16.89
CA ALA A 121 -22.65 10.47 17.09
C ALA A 121 -21.51 9.84 17.91
N ILE A 122 -20.25 10.18 17.61
CA ILE A 122 -19.08 9.67 18.34
C ILE A 122 -19.09 10.15 19.80
N LEU A 123 -19.26 11.45 20.02
CA LEU A 123 -19.23 12.07 21.35
C LEU A 123 -20.43 11.67 22.22
N SER A 124 -21.59 11.44 21.61
CA SER A 124 -22.78 10.92 22.31
C SER A 124 -22.76 9.39 22.47
N ASN A 125 -21.65 8.72 22.14
CA ASN A 125 -21.47 7.27 22.19
C ASN A 125 -22.54 6.47 21.39
N ARG A 126 -23.08 7.06 20.33
CA ARG A 126 -24.01 6.42 19.38
C ARG A 126 -23.21 5.79 18.24
N LEU A 127 -22.47 4.74 18.58
CA LEU A 127 -21.52 4.12 17.64
C LEU A 127 -22.19 3.53 16.40
N ASP A 128 -23.42 3.03 16.50
CA ASP A 128 -24.19 2.54 15.34
C ASP A 128 -24.50 3.67 14.34
N ASP A 129 -24.85 4.86 14.86
CA ASP A 129 -25.10 6.04 14.03
C ASP A 129 -23.78 6.51 13.39
N ALA A 130 -22.67 6.51 14.15
CA ALA A 130 -21.34 6.85 13.63
C ALA A 130 -20.86 5.85 12.57
N GLN A 131 -21.08 4.55 12.78
CA GLN A 131 -20.76 3.50 11.83
C GLN A 131 -21.48 3.73 10.50
N PHE A 132 -22.77 4.03 10.54
CA PHE A 132 -23.57 4.31 9.35
C PHE A 132 -23.05 5.54 8.59
N LEU A 133 -22.67 6.61 9.30
CA LEU A 133 -22.12 7.82 8.68
C LEU A 133 -20.76 7.57 8.02
N PHE A 134 -19.89 6.80 8.66
CA PHE A 134 -18.63 6.37 8.03
C PHE A 134 -18.85 5.46 6.83
N GLU A 135 -19.80 4.52 6.91
CA GLU A 135 -20.17 3.69 5.78
C GLU A 135 -20.63 4.54 4.60
N TYR A 136 -21.56 5.48 4.84
CA TYR A 136 -22.01 6.42 3.81
C TYR A 136 -20.86 7.19 3.17
N LEU A 137 -19.93 7.71 3.99
CA LEU A 137 -18.80 8.51 3.55
C LEU A 137 -17.83 7.72 2.66
N PHE A 138 -17.48 6.50 3.07
CA PHE A 138 -16.44 5.71 2.40
C PHE A 138 -16.97 4.74 1.35
N LYS A 139 -18.29 4.52 1.28
CA LYS A 139 -18.92 3.53 0.40
C LYS A 139 -18.46 3.67 -1.04
N GLY A 140 -18.53 4.86 -1.62
CA GLY A 140 -18.19 5.07 -3.03
C GLY A 140 -16.74 4.70 -3.36
N ASP A 141 -15.81 4.99 -2.44
CA ASP A 141 -14.38 4.73 -2.64
C ASP A 141 -13.98 3.29 -2.36
N LEU A 142 -14.70 2.60 -1.47
CA LEU A 142 -14.57 1.16 -1.28
C LEU A 142 -15.19 0.42 -2.48
N GLU A 143 -16.41 0.76 -2.91
CA GLU A 143 -17.05 0.12 -4.07
C GLU A 143 -16.25 0.31 -5.36
N SER A 144 -15.65 1.48 -5.55
CA SER A 144 -14.79 1.78 -6.70
C SER A 144 -13.36 1.24 -6.56
N LYS A 145 -13.03 0.57 -5.45
CA LYS A 145 -11.67 0.08 -5.12
C LYS A 145 -10.59 1.17 -5.16
N ASN A 146 -10.96 2.40 -4.87
CA ASN A 146 -10.00 3.47 -4.68
C ASN A 146 -9.24 3.26 -3.36
N LEU A 147 -9.98 2.87 -2.33
CA LEU A 147 -9.44 2.39 -1.06
C LEU A 147 -9.64 0.89 -0.96
N SER A 148 -8.70 0.18 -0.34
CA SER A 148 -8.87 -1.26 -0.06
C SER A 148 -9.48 -1.49 1.32
N PHE A 149 -9.25 -0.56 2.26
CA PHE A 149 -9.94 -0.56 3.55
C PHE A 149 -9.96 0.80 4.23
N VAL A 150 -10.86 0.90 5.21
CA VAL A 150 -10.95 1.97 6.19
C VAL A 150 -11.23 1.36 7.56
N MET A 151 -10.52 1.84 8.58
CA MET A 151 -10.79 1.51 9.98
C MET A 151 -10.95 2.78 10.80
N VAL A 152 -11.93 2.78 11.69
CA VAL A 152 -12.11 3.86 12.67
C VAL A 152 -12.20 3.27 14.06
N TYR A 153 -11.45 3.85 14.98
CA TYR A 153 -11.39 3.43 16.37
C TYR A 153 -11.60 4.61 17.31
N THR A 154 -12.21 4.36 18.47
CA THR A 154 -12.18 5.30 19.59
C THR A 154 -10.78 5.34 20.23
N PRO A 155 -10.44 6.37 21.03
CA PRO A 155 -9.16 6.42 21.75
C PRO A 155 -8.91 5.20 22.65
N LEU A 156 -9.98 4.54 23.10
CA LEU A 156 -9.93 3.33 23.93
C LEU A 156 -9.68 2.04 23.12
N GLY A 157 -9.62 2.11 21.79
CA GLY A 157 -9.38 0.96 20.92
C GLY A 157 -10.63 0.20 20.51
N GLN A 158 -11.82 0.73 20.80
CA GLN A 158 -13.07 0.16 20.29
C GLN A 158 -13.22 0.51 18.81
N GLN A 159 -13.46 -0.49 17.97
CA GLN A 159 -13.71 -0.30 16.55
C GLN A 159 -15.12 0.27 16.33
N VAL A 160 -15.18 1.45 15.73
CA VAL A 160 -16.44 2.16 15.39
C VAL A 160 -16.90 1.76 13.98
N TYR A 161 -15.96 1.66 13.04
CA TYR A 161 -16.24 1.30 11.66
C TYR A 161 -15.08 0.50 11.08
N CYS A 162 -15.40 -0.47 10.22
CA CYS A 162 -14.44 -1.09 9.32
C CYS A 162 -15.14 -1.44 8.01
N GLY A 163 -14.59 -0.94 6.91
CA GLY A 163 -14.99 -1.31 5.55
C GLY A 163 -13.77 -1.76 4.77
N SER A 164 -13.93 -2.77 3.92
CA SER A 164 -12.87 -3.31 3.07
C SER A 164 -13.44 -3.82 1.76
N THR A 165 -12.60 -3.94 0.74
CA THR A 165 -13.02 -4.30 -0.63
C THR A 165 -12.63 -5.73 -1.03
N GLY A 166 -12.12 -6.53 -0.09
CA GLY A 166 -11.40 -7.76 -0.41
C GLY A 166 -10.19 -7.50 -1.30
N GLY A 167 -9.46 -8.55 -1.67
CA GLY A 167 -8.29 -8.44 -2.55
C GLY A 167 -7.22 -9.47 -2.21
N TYR A 168 -5.96 -9.06 -2.33
CA TYR A 168 -4.80 -9.89 -1.98
C TYR A 168 -4.67 -10.02 -0.46
N GLY A 169 -4.51 -11.26 0.03
CA GLY A 169 -4.19 -11.55 1.43
C GLY A 169 -5.39 -11.46 2.38
N VAL A 170 -5.09 -11.28 3.67
CA VAL A 170 -6.10 -11.16 4.72
C VAL A 170 -7.00 -9.96 4.48
N ASP A 171 -8.31 -10.17 4.57
CA ASP A 171 -9.30 -9.09 4.59
C ASP A 171 -9.07 -8.21 5.83
N PRO A 172 -8.74 -6.91 5.70
CA PRO A 172 -8.50 -6.01 6.82
C PRO A 172 -9.62 -5.95 7.87
N CYS A 173 -10.88 -6.19 7.47
CA CYS A 173 -12.04 -6.21 8.36
C CYS A 173 -12.47 -7.63 8.78
N GLY A 174 -11.70 -8.64 8.39
CA GLY A 174 -11.91 -10.04 8.76
C GLY A 174 -11.71 -10.28 10.25
N ARG A 175 -12.33 -11.33 10.79
CA ARG A 175 -12.29 -11.65 12.23
C ARG A 175 -10.88 -11.95 12.74
N ASP A 176 -10.05 -12.54 11.89
CA ASP A 176 -8.68 -12.91 12.23
C ASP A 176 -7.66 -11.83 11.83
N ALA A 177 -8.12 -10.69 11.28
CA ALA A 177 -7.23 -9.63 10.87
C ALA A 177 -6.69 -8.84 12.07
N VAL A 178 -5.37 -8.81 12.20
CA VAL A 178 -4.68 -8.11 13.28
C VAL A 178 -3.71 -7.09 12.69
N PRO A 179 -4.10 -5.79 12.68
CA PRO A 179 -3.19 -4.73 12.31
C PRO A 179 -2.01 -4.61 13.28
N ALA A 180 -0.80 -4.40 12.76
CA ALA A 180 0.42 -4.33 13.55
C ALA A 180 0.37 -3.26 14.66
N PHE A 181 -0.39 -2.18 14.46
CA PHE A 181 -0.52 -1.10 15.43
C PHE A 181 -1.32 -1.50 16.69
N LYS A 182 -2.11 -2.58 16.68
CA LYS A 182 -2.85 -3.05 17.87
C LYS A 182 -1.92 -3.38 19.04
N LYS A 183 -0.69 -3.81 18.77
CA LYS A 183 0.30 -4.14 19.82
C LYS A 183 0.74 -2.92 20.65
N ASN A 184 0.74 -1.72 20.05
CA ASN A 184 1.21 -0.49 20.69
C ASN A 184 0.16 0.62 20.56
N TRP A 185 -1.06 0.35 21.03
CA TRP A 185 -2.24 1.20 20.81
C TRP A 185 -2.05 2.67 21.23
N THR A 186 -1.58 2.93 22.45
CA THR A 186 -1.38 4.29 22.94
C THR A 186 -0.39 5.08 22.08
N ARG A 187 0.71 4.44 21.65
CA ARG A 187 1.68 5.05 20.74
C ARG A 187 1.05 5.33 19.38
N PHE A 188 0.23 4.41 18.88
CA PHE A 188 -0.48 4.57 17.64
C PHE A 188 -1.43 5.78 17.69
N ILE A 189 -2.27 5.91 18.71
CA ILE A 189 -3.19 7.05 18.87
C ILE A 189 -2.42 8.38 18.98
N ASN A 190 -1.33 8.43 19.74
CA ASN A 190 -0.54 9.66 19.83
C ASN A 190 0.07 10.05 18.48
N SER A 191 0.42 9.06 17.65
CA SER A 191 0.97 9.31 16.31
C SER A 191 -0.08 9.70 15.26
N THR A 192 -1.38 9.59 15.55
CA THR A 192 -2.45 10.09 14.65
C THR A 192 -2.81 11.55 14.92
N ASN A 193 -2.19 12.19 15.93
CA ASN A 193 -2.39 13.60 16.26
C ASN A 193 -2.10 14.54 15.07
N LYS A 194 -1.22 14.13 14.17
CA LYS A 194 -1.02 14.73 12.85
C LYS A 194 -1.28 13.69 11.75
N PRO A 195 -1.89 14.07 10.63
CA PRO A 195 -2.03 13.20 9.48
C PRO A 195 -0.66 12.66 9.05
N THR A 196 -0.54 11.34 9.07
CA THR A 196 0.74 10.66 8.83
C THR A 196 0.55 9.59 7.78
N ARG A 197 1.36 9.66 6.72
CA ARG A 197 1.50 8.58 5.73
C ARG A 197 2.38 7.46 6.29
N GLY A 198 2.08 6.22 5.93
CA GLY A 198 2.96 5.09 6.22
C GLY A 198 2.52 3.79 5.59
N ILE A 199 3.28 2.73 5.87
CA ILE A 199 2.90 1.35 5.53
C ILE A 199 2.36 0.65 6.78
N ILE A 200 1.19 0.03 6.66
CA ILE A 200 0.57 -0.78 7.72
C ILE A 200 0.54 -2.23 7.28
N ARG A 201 1.12 -3.10 8.11
CA ARG A 201 1.00 -4.56 8.01
C ARG A 201 -0.23 -5.03 8.76
N ILE A 202 -1.02 -5.91 8.13
CA ILE A 202 -2.17 -6.58 8.75
C ILE A 202 -1.94 -8.07 8.62
N ASP A 203 -1.81 -8.76 9.74
CA ASP A 203 -1.52 -10.19 9.81
C ASP A 203 -2.81 -11.01 10.02
N ASP A 204 -2.77 -12.27 9.60
CA ASP A 204 -3.73 -13.32 9.97
C ASP A 204 -3.02 -14.34 10.89
N PRO A 205 -3.23 -14.27 12.21
CA PRO A 205 -2.61 -15.21 13.16
C PRO A 205 -3.06 -16.66 12.96
N SER A 206 -4.17 -16.92 12.26
CA SER A 206 -4.61 -18.28 11.95
C SER A 206 -3.76 -18.94 10.86
N GLY A 207 -2.97 -18.15 10.12
CA GLY A 207 -2.12 -18.63 9.03
C GLY A 207 -2.89 -19.10 7.79
N ARG A 208 -4.20 -18.84 7.71
CA ARG A 208 -5.04 -19.26 6.59
C ARG A 208 -4.85 -18.37 5.37
N THR A 209 -4.59 -17.09 5.60
CA THR A 209 -4.33 -16.09 4.57
C THR A 209 -3.00 -15.41 4.83
N ARG A 210 -2.32 -14.96 3.76
CA ARG A 210 -1.09 -14.16 3.90
C ARG A 210 -1.45 -12.76 4.40
N PHE A 211 -0.54 -12.14 5.14
CA PHE A 211 -0.68 -10.76 5.60
C PHE A 211 -0.77 -9.80 4.43
N THR A 212 -1.22 -8.57 4.67
CA THR A 212 -1.21 -7.50 3.67
C THR A 212 -0.27 -6.37 4.09
N LEU A 213 0.35 -5.73 3.10
CA LEU A 213 1.07 -4.47 3.25
C LEU A 213 0.25 -3.38 2.60
N ASN A 214 -0.03 -2.33 3.35
CA ASN A 214 -0.96 -1.31 2.90
C ASN A 214 -0.33 0.06 3.00
N GLN A 215 -0.32 0.77 1.89
CA GLN A 215 -0.08 2.19 1.93
C GLN A 215 -1.26 2.86 2.62
N SER A 216 -0.99 3.72 3.57
CA SER A 216 -2.01 4.23 4.47
C SER A 216 -1.79 5.68 4.83
N LEU A 217 -2.89 6.31 5.20
CA LEU A 217 -2.96 7.60 5.85
C LEU A 217 -3.73 7.41 7.15
N ARG A 218 -3.17 7.90 8.25
CA ARG A 218 -3.78 7.85 9.57
C ARG A 218 -3.84 9.24 10.17
N PHE A 219 -4.97 9.57 10.80
CA PHE A 219 -5.20 10.85 11.43
C PHE A 219 -6.26 10.71 12.52
N SER A 220 -6.34 11.69 13.40
CA SER A 220 -7.33 11.76 14.47
C SER A 220 -8.40 12.80 14.18
N LEU A 221 -9.64 12.46 14.48
CA LEU A 221 -10.71 13.44 14.66
C LEU A 221 -10.58 14.04 16.06
N LYS A 222 -10.67 15.36 16.15
CA LYS A 222 -10.53 16.10 17.40
C LYS A 222 -11.76 16.93 17.69
N ASP A 223 -12.16 16.98 18.96
CA ASP A 223 -13.23 17.88 19.38
C ASP A 223 -12.77 19.36 19.39
N ASN A 224 -13.67 20.26 19.79
CA ASN A 224 -13.39 21.69 19.88
C ASN A 224 -12.32 22.06 20.92
N ASN A 225 -12.01 21.16 21.86
CA ASN A 225 -10.96 21.33 22.86
C ASN A 225 -9.59 20.79 22.36
N GLY A 226 -9.58 20.11 21.20
CA GLY A 226 -8.39 19.47 20.63
C GLY A 226 -8.17 18.03 21.09
N ASP A 227 -9.10 17.45 21.85
CA ASP A 227 -9.02 16.09 22.35
C ASP A 227 -9.37 15.09 21.24
N ILE A 228 -8.60 14.00 21.14
CA ILE A 228 -8.83 12.96 20.14
C ILE A 228 -10.11 12.20 20.50
N ILE A 229 -11.09 12.19 19.60
CA ILE A 229 -12.36 11.46 19.77
C ILE A 229 -12.42 10.18 18.93
N ALA A 230 -11.62 10.11 17.86
CA ALA A 230 -11.47 8.94 17.02
C ALA A 230 -10.14 8.96 16.27
N ALA A 231 -9.65 7.78 15.90
CA ALA A 231 -8.54 7.62 14.96
C ALA A 231 -9.04 6.91 13.70
N VAL A 232 -8.78 7.54 12.56
CA VAL A 232 -9.15 7.06 11.22
C VAL A 232 -7.89 6.54 10.54
N VAL A 233 -8.00 5.36 9.94
CA VAL A 233 -6.98 4.75 9.09
C VAL A 233 -7.62 4.42 7.76
N VAL A 234 -7.18 5.08 6.71
CA VAL A 234 -7.53 4.73 5.33
C VAL A 234 -6.33 4.08 4.68
N GLY A 235 -6.55 3.08 3.85
CA GLY A 235 -5.44 2.39 3.19
C GLY A 235 -5.80 1.72 1.88
N ARG A 236 -4.75 1.50 1.09
CA ARG A 236 -4.78 0.75 -0.15
C ARG A 236 -3.72 -0.33 -0.11
N ASN A 237 -4.09 -1.52 -0.57
CA ASN A 237 -3.23 -2.68 -0.60
C ASN A 237 -2.11 -2.46 -1.62
N LEU A 238 -0.87 -2.60 -1.18
CA LEU A 238 0.32 -2.39 -2.01
C LEU A 238 0.37 -3.38 -3.19
N PHE A 239 -0.15 -4.60 -2.98
CA PHE A 239 -0.14 -5.65 -4.01
C PHE A 239 -1.17 -5.37 -5.12
N GLU A 240 -2.24 -4.64 -4.85
CA GLU A 240 -3.14 -4.16 -5.93
C GLU A 240 -2.41 -3.18 -6.85
N ASN A 241 -1.58 -2.30 -6.29
CA ASN A 241 -0.74 -1.40 -7.08
C ASN A 241 0.37 -2.14 -7.82
N LEU A 242 0.92 -3.19 -7.20
CA LEU A 242 1.98 -4.01 -7.79
C LEU A 242 1.48 -4.71 -9.06
N VAL A 243 0.25 -5.22 -9.05
CA VAL A 243 -0.39 -5.83 -10.24
C VAL A 243 -0.44 -4.84 -11.40
N LEU A 244 -0.91 -3.62 -11.16
CA LEU A 244 -1.00 -2.58 -12.19
C LEU A 244 0.38 -2.20 -12.72
N PHE A 245 1.40 -2.22 -11.85
CA PHE A 245 2.77 -1.94 -12.21
C PHE A 245 3.38 -3.05 -13.07
N GLU A 246 3.22 -4.31 -12.65
CA GLU A 246 3.63 -5.49 -13.41
C GLU A 246 2.98 -5.51 -14.81
N ASP A 247 1.67 -5.25 -14.89
CA ASP A 247 0.92 -5.18 -16.16
C ASP A 247 1.41 -4.05 -17.08
N LYS A 248 1.74 -2.90 -16.51
CA LYS A 248 2.17 -1.74 -17.29
C LYS A 248 3.55 -1.94 -17.93
N TYR A 249 4.46 -2.60 -17.22
CA TYR A 249 5.85 -2.76 -17.65
C TYR A 249 6.19 -4.16 -18.14
N SER A 250 5.25 -5.10 -18.06
CA SER A 250 5.45 -6.52 -18.39
C SER A 250 6.63 -7.13 -17.63
N ILE A 251 6.71 -6.82 -16.33
CA ILE A 251 7.74 -7.34 -15.43
C ILE A 251 7.10 -8.12 -14.29
N ARG A 252 7.92 -8.91 -13.58
CA ARG A 252 7.56 -9.50 -12.30
C ARG A 252 8.25 -8.75 -11.18
N ALA A 253 7.52 -8.46 -10.11
CA ALA A 253 8.00 -7.68 -8.99
C ALA A 253 7.65 -8.34 -7.65
N GLY A 254 8.46 -8.02 -6.64
CA GLY A 254 8.27 -8.51 -5.29
C GLY A 254 8.60 -7.41 -4.29
N VAL A 255 7.96 -7.49 -3.13
CA VAL A 255 8.25 -6.62 -2.00
C VAL A 255 9.22 -7.35 -1.08
N TYR A 256 10.42 -6.80 -0.93
CA TYR A 256 11.40 -7.29 0.03
C TYR A 256 11.20 -6.64 1.40
N THR A 257 11.01 -7.45 2.43
CA THR A 257 10.98 -7.00 3.83
C THR A 257 12.18 -7.55 4.58
N SER A 258 12.43 -7.07 5.81
CA SER A 258 13.54 -7.57 6.63
C SER A 258 13.42 -9.06 7.02
N ALA A 259 12.24 -9.67 6.84
CA ALA A 259 11.98 -11.05 7.20
C ALA A 259 11.77 -11.97 5.99
N GLU A 260 11.12 -11.47 4.94
CA GLU A 260 10.72 -12.27 3.79
C GLU A 260 10.55 -11.40 2.53
N SER A 261 10.72 -12.03 1.37
CA SER A 261 10.30 -11.50 0.07
C SER A 261 8.90 -12.00 -0.26
N ILE A 262 8.01 -11.10 -0.68
CA ILE A 262 6.63 -11.45 -1.04
C ILE A 262 6.33 -11.02 -2.47
N SER A 263 5.79 -11.90 -3.28
CA SER A 263 5.31 -11.61 -4.63
C SER A 263 3.79 -11.82 -4.75
N LEU A 264 3.24 -11.64 -5.94
CA LEU A 264 1.82 -11.94 -6.20
C LEU A 264 1.52 -13.45 -6.16
N GLU A 265 2.51 -14.31 -6.41
CA GLU A 265 2.39 -15.78 -6.35
C GLU A 265 2.03 -16.26 -4.93
N ASP A 266 2.56 -15.58 -3.92
CA ASP A 266 2.32 -15.89 -2.50
C ASP A 266 0.84 -15.79 -2.09
N TYR A 267 0.02 -15.07 -2.86
CA TYR A 267 -1.40 -14.88 -2.61
C TYR A 267 -2.29 -15.86 -3.38
N GLY A 268 -1.70 -16.81 -4.13
CA GLY A 268 -2.45 -17.85 -4.83
C GLY A 268 -3.37 -17.34 -5.94
N VAL A 269 -3.14 -16.12 -6.42
CA VAL A 269 -3.88 -15.53 -7.55
C VAL A 269 -3.42 -16.12 -8.87
N GLU A 270 -2.16 -16.57 -8.93
CA GLU A 270 -1.56 -17.21 -10.09
C GLU A 270 -1.51 -18.73 -9.84
N ARG A 271 -1.98 -19.52 -10.81
CA ARG A 271 -1.75 -20.98 -10.79
C ARG A 271 -0.25 -21.22 -11.00
N THR A 272 0.30 -22.25 -10.38
CA THR A 272 1.72 -22.64 -10.49
C THR A 272 2.26 -22.86 -11.91
N ASN A 273 1.40 -22.81 -12.94
CA ASN A 273 1.75 -23.02 -14.34
C ASN A 273 1.28 -21.87 -15.25
N ASP A 274 0.84 -20.74 -14.68
CA ASP A 274 0.44 -19.57 -15.46
C ASP A 274 1.65 -18.63 -15.58
N GLU A 275 2.35 -18.70 -16.71
CA GLU A 275 3.51 -17.85 -16.99
C GLU A 275 3.04 -16.41 -17.18
N ARG A 276 3.27 -15.56 -16.17
CA ARG A 276 3.03 -14.13 -16.30
C ARG A 276 4.26 -13.46 -16.91
N PHE A 277 4.07 -12.87 -18.09
CA PHE A 277 5.15 -12.29 -18.91
C PHE A 277 6.29 -13.27 -19.25
N GLY A 278 6.00 -14.58 -19.33
CA GLY A 278 7.00 -15.61 -19.63
C GLY A 278 7.97 -15.89 -18.48
N ILE A 279 7.63 -15.48 -17.26
CA ILE A 279 8.40 -15.72 -16.04
C ILE A 279 7.52 -16.52 -15.08
N ASP A 280 8.00 -17.68 -14.65
CA ASP A 280 7.44 -18.51 -13.59
C ASP A 280 8.39 -18.59 -12.39
N ASP A 281 7.86 -18.99 -11.23
CA ASP A 281 8.64 -19.30 -10.02
C ASP A 281 9.61 -18.18 -9.60
N ILE A 282 9.06 -17.00 -9.28
CA ILE A 282 9.83 -15.88 -8.73
C ILE A 282 10.60 -16.35 -7.48
N GLY A 283 10.02 -17.24 -6.68
CA GLY A 283 10.66 -17.82 -5.50
C GLY A 283 12.03 -18.43 -5.80
N SER A 284 12.11 -19.29 -6.82
CA SER A 284 13.37 -19.88 -7.29
C SER A 284 14.34 -18.84 -7.86
N MET A 285 13.85 -17.85 -8.61
CA MET A 285 14.69 -16.77 -9.12
C MET A 285 15.32 -15.96 -7.98
N MET A 286 14.55 -15.64 -6.93
CA MET A 286 15.03 -14.93 -5.74
C MET A 286 16.01 -15.78 -4.92
N ALA A 287 15.76 -17.09 -4.80
CA ALA A 287 16.68 -18.01 -4.13
C ALA A 287 18.03 -18.08 -4.87
N ARG A 288 17.99 -18.14 -6.20
CA ARG A 288 19.18 -18.11 -7.05
C ARG A 288 19.93 -16.79 -6.95
N ALA A 289 19.22 -15.66 -6.94
CA ALA A 289 19.80 -14.34 -6.73
C ALA A 289 20.48 -14.23 -5.36
N SER A 290 19.83 -14.74 -4.31
CA SER A 290 20.39 -14.77 -2.95
C SER A 290 21.66 -15.62 -2.86
N ALA A 291 21.69 -16.78 -3.54
CA ALA A 291 22.87 -17.62 -3.61
C ALA A 291 24.02 -16.97 -4.39
N LEU A 292 23.72 -16.23 -5.45
CA LEU A 292 24.71 -15.46 -6.22
C LEU A 292 25.28 -14.28 -5.41
N LYS A 293 24.44 -13.59 -4.64
CA LYS A 293 24.88 -12.53 -3.74
C LYS A 293 25.85 -13.07 -2.68
N ALA A 294 25.48 -14.18 -2.04
CA ALA A 294 26.33 -14.85 -1.05
C ALA A 294 27.66 -15.36 -1.63
N SER A 295 27.71 -15.77 -2.91
CA SER A 295 28.95 -16.23 -3.55
C SER A 295 29.86 -15.09 -4.02
N ARG A 296 29.31 -13.90 -4.26
CA ARG A 296 30.05 -12.71 -4.71
C ARG A 296 30.57 -11.83 -3.56
N GLY A 297 30.08 -12.04 -2.34
CA GLY A 297 30.62 -11.38 -1.14
C GLY A 297 30.02 -10.00 -0.85
N ASP A 298 28.81 -9.73 -1.33
CA ASP A 298 28.03 -8.51 -1.03
C ASP A 298 26.92 -8.75 0.01
#